data_AF-A0A4R2HEI4-F1
#
_entry.id   AF-A0A4R2HEI4-F1
#
_cell.length_a   1.000
_cell.length_b   1.000
_cell.length_c   1.000
_cell.angle_alpha   90.00
_cell.angle_beta   90.00
_cell.angle_gamma   90.00
#
_symmetry.space_group_name_H-M   'P 1'
#
loop_
_entity.id
_entity.type
_entity.pdbx_description
1 polymer ?
#
loop_
_entity_poly.entity_id
_entity_poly.type
_entity_poly.pdbx_seq_one_letter_code
_entity_poly.pdbx_strand_id
1 'polypeptide(L)'
;SDAKNVAMYSACKNRGTAWEVLKFATSKEQDGKLLDTTGQMPLRKDVATTYADYFAKNPAYKTFADQAARTVEVPNVANSITIWQTFRDAYSKSVIFGQEDPGAALDGAAQKVDQLAAQS
;
A
#
# COMPACT_ATOMS: atom_id res chain seq x y z
N SER A 1 3.30 0.19 -1.55
CA SER A 1 2.17 -0.58 -2.08
C SER A 1 0.90 0.07 -1.55
N ASP A 2 -0.08 0.36 -2.40
CA ASP A 2 -1.44 0.76 -1.97
C ASP A 2 -2.36 -0.45 -2.03
N ALA A 3 -2.05 -1.46 -1.21
CA ALA A 3 -2.76 -2.71 -1.20
C ALA A 3 -4.21 -2.51 -0.76
N LYS A 4 -5.16 -2.80 -1.65
CA LYS A 4 -6.56 -2.99 -1.28
C LYS A 4 -6.75 -4.44 -0.88
N ASN A 5 -6.67 -4.68 0.42
CA ASN A 5 -6.80 -6.01 1.00
C ASN A 5 -8.26 -6.36 1.28
N VAL A 6 -8.57 -7.64 1.24
CA VAL A 6 -9.83 -8.18 1.74
C VAL A 6 -9.53 -9.05 2.95
N ALA A 7 -10.26 -8.84 4.05
CA ALA A 7 -10.10 -9.59 5.29
C ALA A 7 -11.43 -10.18 5.74
N MET A 8 -11.38 -11.33 6.41
CA MET A 8 -12.56 -11.90 7.07
C MET A 8 -12.69 -11.31 8.47
N TYR A 9 -13.86 -10.73 8.77
CA TYR A 9 -14.14 -10.27 10.12
C TYR A 9 -14.05 -11.44 11.13
N SER A 10 -13.35 -11.24 12.24
CA SER A 10 -13.02 -12.30 13.19
C SER A 10 -14.25 -12.97 13.81
N ALA A 11 -15.35 -12.24 13.98
CA ALA A 11 -16.61 -12.76 14.50
C ALA A 11 -17.60 -13.22 13.42
N CYS A 12 -17.18 -13.34 12.16
CA CYS A 12 -18.02 -13.85 11.07
C CYS A 12 -18.56 -15.25 11.42
N LYS A 13 -19.88 -15.40 11.39
CA LYS A 13 -20.54 -16.69 11.68
C LYS A 13 -20.47 -17.66 10.49
N ASN A 14 -20.46 -17.13 9.26
CA ASN A 14 -20.48 -17.91 8.02
C ASN A 14 -19.10 -18.01 7.36
N ARG A 15 -18.09 -18.48 8.11
CA ARG A 15 -16.68 -18.46 7.68
C ARG A 15 -16.41 -19.24 6.39
N GLY A 16 -17.11 -20.36 6.18
CA GLY A 16 -16.98 -21.17 4.96
C GLY A 16 -17.41 -20.39 3.72
N THR A 17 -18.62 -19.84 3.72
CA THR A 17 -19.11 -18.99 2.62
C THR A 17 -18.24 -17.75 2.42
N ALA A 18 -17.82 -17.10 3.51
CA ALA A 18 -16.93 -15.95 3.43
C ALA A 18 -15.58 -16.32 2.78
N TRP A 19 -15.04 -17.51 3.08
CA TRP A 19 -13.83 -18.01 2.43
C TRP A 19 -14.01 -18.25 0.93
N GLU A 20 -15.14 -18.83 0.52
CA GLU A 20 -15.46 -19.01 -0.90
C GLU A 20 -15.55 -17.66 -1.64
N VAL A 21 -16.17 -16.66 -1.02
CA VAL A 21 -16.23 -15.29 -1.57
C VAL A 21 -14.84 -14.68 -1.70
N LEU A 22 -13.98 -14.83 -0.69
CA LEU A 22 -12.60 -14.32 -0.73
C LEU A 22 -11.81 -14.95 -1.89
N LYS A 23 -11.89 -16.28 -2.04
CA LYS A 23 -11.23 -16.99 -3.15
C LYS A 23 -11.77 -16.55 -4.51
N PHE A 24 -13.09 -16.40 -4.63
CA PHE A 24 -13.71 -15.94 -5.86
C PHE A 24 -13.24 -14.52 -6.21
N ALA A 25 -13.38 -13.57 -5.28
CA ALA A 25 -13.08 -12.16 -5.50
C ALA A 25 -11.60 -11.89 -5.81
N THR A 26 -10.70 -12.74 -5.32
CA THR A 26 -9.24 -12.65 -5.55
C THR A 26 -8.73 -13.68 -6.57
N SER A 27 -9.63 -14.29 -7.34
CA SER A 27 -9.26 -15.21 -8.41
C SER A 27 -8.61 -14.46 -9.58
N LYS A 28 -7.82 -15.17 -10.40
CA LYS A 28 -7.19 -14.61 -11.60
C LYS A 28 -8.21 -13.94 -12.53
N GLU A 29 -9.40 -14.51 -12.65
CA GLU A 29 -10.46 -13.95 -13.50
C GLU A 29 -11.01 -12.65 -12.93
N GLN A 30 -11.31 -12.59 -11.63
CA GLN A 30 -11.85 -11.38 -11.00
C GLN A 30 -10.82 -10.26 -10.92
N ASP A 31 -9.54 -10.59 -10.68
CA ASP A 31 -8.44 -9.62 -10.78
C ASP A 31 -8.34 -9.02 -12.19
N GLY A 32 -8.54 -9.83 -13.24
CA GLY A 32 -8.58 -9.35 -14.62
C GLY A 32 -9.75 -8.40 -14.86
N LYS A 33 -10.95 -8.76 -14.37
CA LYS A 33 -12.14 -7.90 -14.44
C LYS A 33 -11.94 -6.57 -13.71
N LEU A 34 -11.30 -6.59 -12.54
CA LEU A 34 -10.95 -5.38 -11.79
C LEU A 34 -10.04 -4.48 -12.63
N LEU A 35 -8.98 -5.05 -13.19
CA LEU A 35 -8.02 -4.34 -14.03
C LEU A 35 -8.69 -3.75 -15.27
N ASP A 36 -9.48 -4.55 -15.98
CA ASP A 36 -10.19 -4.11 -17.20
C ASP A 36 -11.20 -2.99 -16.91
N THR A 37 -11.91 -3.08 -15.79
CA THR A 37 -13.00 -2.14 -15.46
C THR A 37 -12.49 -0.82 -14.89
N THR A 38 -11.43 -0.86 -14.09
CA THR A 38 -11.00 0.28 -13.27
C THR A 38 -9.59 0.76 -13.56
N GLY A 39 -8.78 -0.06 -14.23
CA GLY A 39 -7.34 0.13 -14.34
C GLY A 39 -6.57 -0.11 -13.02
N GLN A 40 -7.23 -0.51 -11.94
CA GLN A 40 -6.54 -0.82 -10.71
C GLN A 40 -5.66 -2.06 -10.86
N MET A 41 -4.37 -1.93 -10.54
CA MET A 41 -3.38 -3.01 -10.65
C MET A 41 -3.62 -4.08 -9.57
N PRO A 42 -3.90 -5.34 -9.94
CA PRO A 42 -3.97 -6.42 -8.96
C PRO A 42 -2.59 -6.68 -8.35
N LEU A 43 -2.55 -6.98 -7.04
CA LEU A 43 -1.32 -7.45 -6.36
C LEU A 43 -1.05 -8.94 -6.63
N ARG A 44 -1.17 -9.32 -7.91
CA ARG A 44 -0.90 -10.68 -8.39
C ARG A 44 0.54 -10.74 -8.88
N LYS A 45 1.24 -11.81 -8.49
CA LYS A 45 2.57 -12.10 -9.05
C LYS A 45 2.48 -12.17 -10.57
N ASP A 46 3.49 -11.63 -11.25
CA ASP A 46 3.61 -11.68 -12.71
C ASP A 46 2.41 -11.02 -13.43
N VAL A 47 1.86 -9.93 -12.87
CA VAL A 47 0.66 -9.23 -13.39
C VAL A 47 0.81 -8.81 -14.85
N ALA A 48 1.99 -8.31 -15.24
CA ALA A 48 2.29 -7.85 -16.60
C ALA A 48 2.14 -8.97 -17.65
N THR A 49 2.62 -10.18 -17.33
CA THR A 49 2.51 -11.34 -18.21
C THR A 49 1.16 -12.04 -18.07
N THR A 50 0.57 -12.02 -16.88
CA THR A 50 -0.73 -12.66 -16.61
C THR A 50 -1.87 -12.01 -17.39
N TYR A 51 -1.80 -10.69 -17.60
CA TYR A 51 -2.79 -9.89 -18.33
C TYR A 51 -2.17 -9.16 -19.53
N ALA A 52 -1.32 -9.84 -20.30
CA ALA A 52 -0.56 -9.24 -21.41
C ALA A 52 -1.43 -8.45 -22.41
N ASP A 53 -2.63 -8.95 -22.71
CA ASP A 53 -3.58 -8.28 -23.62
C ASP A 53 -4.02 -6.91 -23.12
N TYR A 54 -4.26 -6.78 -21.80
CA TYR A 54 -4.59 -5.49 -21.19
C TYR A 54 -3.45 -4.50 -21.40
N PHE A 55 -2.20 -4.92 -21.13
CA PHE A 55 -1.03 -4.05 -21.27
C PHE A 55 -0.65 -3.75 -22.73
N ALA A 56 -0.99 -4.64 -23.66
CA ALA A 56 -0.85 -4.38 -25.08
C ALA A 56 -1.80 -3.26 -25.53
N LYS A 57 -3.05 -3.28 -25.04
CA LYS A 57 -4.06 -2.24 -25.31
C LYS A 57 -3.81 -0.95 -24.54
N ASN A 58 -3.21 -1.06 -23.34
CA ASN A 58 -2.96 0.04 -22.42
C ASN A 58 -1.47 0.19 -22.14
N PRO A 59 -0.64 0.62 -23.12
CA PRO A 59 0.81 0.64 -22.98
C PRO A 59 1.30 1.57 -21.86
N ALA A 60 0.56 2.63 -21.53
CA ALA A 60 0.86 3.51 -20.39
C ALA A 60 0.84 2.77 -19.04
N TYR A 61 0.13 1.65 -18.94
CA TYR A 61 0.03 0.87 -17.70
C TYR A 61 1.24 -0.05 -17.45
N LYS A 62 2.09 -0.27 -18.45
CA LYS A 62 3.28 -1.15 -18.33
C LYS A 62 4.23 -0.67 -17.24
N THR A 63 4.50 0.64 -17.20
CA THR A 63 5.37 1.22 -16.17
C THR A 63 4.83 0.98 -14.76
N PHE A 64 3.51 1.06 -14.55
CA PHE A 64 2.92 0.79 -13.24
C PHE A 64 3.05 -0.69 -12.86
N ALA A 65 2.89 -1.61 -13.81
CA ALA A 65 3.10 -3.04 -13.59
C ALA A 65 4.57 -3.36 -13.24
N ASP A 66 5.52 -2.72 -13.94
CA ASP A 66 6.96 -2.89 -13.69
C ASP A 66 7.37 -2.36 -12.30
N GLN A 67 6.73 -1.27 -11.84
CA GLN A 67 6.98 -0.73 -10.50
C GLN A 67 6.49 -1.64 -9.39
N ALA A 68 5.51 -2.51 -9.62
CA ALA A 68 5.00 -3.41 -8.58
C ALA A 68 6.11 -4.25 -7.93
N ALA A 69 7.12 -4.67 -8.70
CA ALA A 69 8.28 -5.41 -8.20
C ALA A 69 9.27 -4.59 -7.34
N ARG A 70 9.10 -3.26 -7.27
CA ARG A 70 9.99 -2.33 -6.57
C ARG A 70 9.31 -1.58 -5.42
N THR A 71 8.04 -1.86 -5.17
CA THR A 71 7.31 -1.24 -4.05
C THR A 71 7.41 -2.09 -2.80
N VAL A 72 7.49 -1.43 -1.65
CA VAL A 72 7.32 -2.07 -0.33
C VAL A 72 6.03 -1.57 0.31
N GLU A 73 5.48 -2.36 1.23
CA GLU A 73 4.36 -1.93 2.06
C GLU A 73 4.79 -0.83 3.02
N VAL A 74 3.83 0.03 3.37
CA VAL A 74 4.02 0.97 4.47
C VAL A 74 4.14 0.14 5.76
N PRO A 75 5.18 0.34 6.59
CA PRO A 75 5.34 -0.36 7.86
C PRO A 75 4.06 -0.33 8.71
N ASN A 76 3.52 -1.52 9.01
CA ASN A 76 2.40 -1.69 9.92
C ASN A 76 2.94 -2.01 11.33
N VAL A 77 3.23 -0.96 12.09
CA VAL A 77 3.77 -1.02 13.45
C VAL A 77 2.79 -0.41 14.45
N ALA A 78 2.96 -0.75 15.73
CA ALA A 78 2.31 -0.02 16.81
C ALA A 78 2.61 1.48 16.66
N ASN A 79 1.63 2.33 16.97
CA ASN A 79 1.73 3.79 16.84
C ASN A 79 1.99 4.32 15.41
N SER A 80 1.79 3.52 14.36
CA SER A 80 2.06 3.92 12.96
C SER A 80 1.43 5.25 12.56
N ILE A 81 0.19 5.53 12.96
CA ILE A 81 -0.47 6.82 12.69
C ILE A 81 0.34 7.99 13.27
N THR A 82 0.72 7.89 14.55
CA THR A 82 1.48 8.93 15.25
C THR A 82 2.89 9.07 14.68
N ILE A 83 3.53 7.96 14.31
CA ILE A 83 4.84 7.94 13.63
C ILE A 83 4.76 8.74 12.31
N TRP A 84 3.78 8.44 11.46
CA TRP A 84 3.63 9.13 10.18
C TRP A 84 3.28 10.60 10.33
N GLN A 85 2.48 10.95 11.34
CA GLN A 85 2.17 12.34 11.64
C GLN A 85 3.40 13.10 12.13
N THR A 86 4.21 12.50 13.02
CA THR A 86 5.45 13.08 13.54
C THR A 86 6.43 13.42 12.41
N PHE A 87 6.63 12.49 11.48
CA PHE A 87 7.44 12.73 10.29
C PHE A 87 6.85 13.84 9.40
N ARG A 88 5.54 13.80 9.14
CA ARG A 88 4.87 14.76 8.25
C ARG A 88 4.91 16.18 8.80
N ASP A 89 4.75 16.36 10.11
CA ASP A 89 4.82 17.67 10.75
C ASP A 89 6.21 18.27 10.62
N ALA A 90 7.26 17.49 10.91
CA ALA A 90 8.65 17.92 10.76
C ALA A 90 9.00 18.25 9.31
N TYR A 91 8.61 17.40 8.35
CA TYR A 91 8.82 17.64 6.92
C TYR A 91 8.11 18.92 6.45
N SER A 92 6.84 19.10 6.84
CA SER A 92 6.06 20.27 6.42
C SER A 92 6.68 21.54 6.98
N LYS A 93 6.99 21.56 8.28
CA LYS A 93 7.55 22.73 8.96
C LYS A 93 8.92 23.13 8.40
N SER A 94 9.81 22.16 8.21
CA SER A 94 11.19 22.42 7.80
C SER A 94 11.36 22.52 6.28
N VAL A 95 10.94 21.52 5.51
CA VAL A 95 11.19 21.43 4.06
C VAL A 95 10.21 22.29 3.26
N ILE A 96 8.92 22.23 3.59
CA ILE A 96 7.90 22.96 2.81
C ILE A 96 7.87 24.43 3.22
N PHE A 97 7.81 24.70 4.53
CA PHE A 97 7.60 26.05 5.05
C PHE A 97 8.87 26.78 5.48
N GLY A 98 10.03 26.10 5.55
CA GLY A 98 11.31 26.74 5.88
C GLY A 98 11.36 27.33 7.30
N GLN A 99 10.53 26.84 8.22
CA GLN A 99 10.42 27.39 9.58
C GLN A 99 11.49 26.83 10.54
N GLU A 100 12.14 25.75 10.16
CA GLU A 100 13.22 25.09 10.90
C GLU A 100 14.25 24.52 9.93
N ASP A 101 15.48 24.32 10.41
CA ASP A 101 16.52 23.62 9.65
C ASP A 101 16.08 22.17 9.35
N PRO A 102 16.08 21.71 8.09
CA PRO A 102 15.66 20.36 7.74
C PRO A 102 16.47 19.24 8.38
N GLY A 103 17.78 19.42 8.55
CA GLY A 103 18.63 18.41 9.18
C GLY A 103 18.22 18.19 10.62
N ALA A 104 18.21 19.27 11.41
CA ALA A 104 17.81 19.21 12.81
C ALA A 104 16.36 18.72 13.01
N ALA A 105 15.42 19.20 12.19
CA ALA A 105 14.02 18.81 12.30
C ALA A 105 13.80 17.31 12.00
N LEU A 106 14.44 16.79 10.95
CA LEU A 106 14.29 15.39 10.56
C LEU A 106 15.04 14.44 11.50
N ASP A 107 16.20 14.84 12.04
CA ASP A 107 16.91 14.08 13.07
C ASP A 107 16.07 13.96 14.36
N GLY A 108 15.45 15.07 14.78
CA GLY A 108 14.53 15.08 15.92
C GLY A 108 13.29 14.21 15.68
N ALA A 109 12.73 14.26 14.47
CA ALA A 109 11.61 13.40 14.08
C ALA A 109 12.00 11.92 14.10
N ALA A 110 13.19 11.56 13.60
CA ALA A 110 13.69 10.19 13.60
C ALA A 110 13.79 9.64 15.04
N GLN A 111 14.42 10.38 15.96
CA GLN A 111 14.51 9.98 17.37
C GLN A 111 13.13 9.76 18.00
N LYS A 112 12.16 10.62 17.69
CA LYS A 112 10.80 10.48 18.22
C LYS A 112 10.07 9.28 17.62
N VAL A 113 10.25 9.02 16.33
CA VAL A 113 9.72 7.85 15.64
C VAL A 113 10.28 6.57 16.24
N ASP A 114 11.58 6.51 16.51
CA ASP A 114 12.22 5.33 17.14
C ASP A 114 11.63 5.04 18.52
N GLN A 115 11.41 6.09 19.33
CA GLN A 115 10.75 5.94 20.63
C GLN A 115 9.32 5.40 20.51
N LEU A 116 8.53 5.91 19.54
CA LEU A 116 7.16 5.47 19.30
C LEU A 116 7.10 4.03 18.79
N ALA A 117 8.05 3.64 17.94
CA ALA A 117 8.15 2.28 17.40
C ALA A 117 8.55 1.26 18.47
N ALA A 118 9.31 1.68 19.49
CA ALA A 118 9.69 0.84 20.62
C ALA A 118 8.58 0.63 21.67
N GLN A 119 7.48 1.39 21.60
CA GLN A 119 6.33 1.26 22.50
C GLN A 119 5.42 0.12 22.01
N SER A 120 5.34 -0.96 22.80
CA SER A 120 4.48 -2.12 22.56
C SER A 120 3.30 -2.14 23.54
#